data_AF-A0A9N9ELP2-F1
#
_entry.id   AF-A0A9N9ELP2-F1
#
_cell.length_a   1.000
_cell.length_b   1.000
_cell.length_c   1.000
_cell.angle_alpha   90.00
_cell.angle_beta   90.00
_cell.angle_gamma   90.00
#
_symmetry.space_group_name_H-M   'P 1'
#
loop_
_entity.id
_entity.type
_entity.pdbx_description
1 polymer ?
#
loop_
_entity_poly.entity_id
_entity_poly.type
_entity_poly.pdbx_seq_one_letter_code
_entity_poly.pdbx_strand_id
1 'polypeptide(L)'
;MAKLRISLMPESNTIPLSPITPFSPVHDRIGNPAARLMRQLKKWKKNATDVWMTQRILYPTIAIAFLLAFIFQLSSPDLSLIPMRKDCPIGPEDAYGLRNELMVTLIVGSFSFIMFFVWESSASHFRIYIGSFMFPWVTLILSHTLSITIPVWKSYNGSFDLSWFAAFHDKRISRSKKYEQFENVLADPDLFKLYKACAVACFCTELILFLEEYQFLKMLVAKCCTPSKKCLIPPPTPKLHVLDGSHITFSEETLFIKDISILPPLSPTSYISTPCTKSIVETVSAASWIPFPYELRSDYRIFYDTYLNLDSDLAINFSGSIVNTAKNMIANDQFDLSMYENARKETLTLLYVNTFEKFLRMFESEIR
;
A
#
# COMPACT_ATOMS: atom_id res chain seq x y z
N MET A 1 28.21 22.12 17.08
CA MET A 1 28.87 20.82 16.78
C MET A 1 28.72 19.91 17.98
N ALA A 2 27.69 19.06 18.00
CA ALA A 2 27.38 18.18 19.12
C ALA A 2 28.09 16.83 18.93
N LYS A 3 28.88 16.44 19.94
CA LYS A 3 29.73 15.24 19.97
C LYS A 3 28.91 14.10 20.55
N LEU A 4 28.47 13.15 19.72
CA LEU A 4 27.71 11.97 20.15
C LEU A 4 28.64 11.05 20.96
N ARG A 5 28.31 10.82 22.22
CA ARG A 5 29.01 9.91 23.14
C ARG A 5 28.28 8.56 23.09
N ILE A 6 28.89 7.57 22.47
CA ILE A 6 28.37 6.20 22.44
C ILE A 6 28.66 5.57 23.82
N SER A 7 27.58 5.23 24.53
CA SER A 7 27.63 4.56 25.83
C SER A 7 27.92 3.07 25.61
N LEU A 8 29.03 2.58 26.17
CA LEU A 8 29.39 1.17 26.20
C LEU A 8 28.48 0.42 27.18
N MET A 9 28.00 -0.75 26.76
CA MET A 9 27.24 -1.68 27.59
C MET A 9 28.10 -2.30 28.71
N PRO A 10 27.50 -2.69 29.85
CA PRO A 10 28.21 -3.21 31.00
C PRO A 10 28.65 -4.66 30.80
N GLU A 11 29.84 -4.97 31.32
CA GLU A 11 30.42 -6.31 31.42
C GLU A 11 29.46 -7.29 32.11
N SER A 12 29.19 -8.40 31.44
CA SER A 12 28.45 -9.53 32.00
C SER A 12 29.30 -10.29 33.01
N ASN A 13 28.80 -10.41 34.23
CA ASN A 13 29.38 -11.13 35.35
C ASN A 13 29.78 -12.58 34.98
N THR A 14 31.05 -12.89 35.25
CA THR A 14 31.63 -14.24 35.28
C THR A 14 30.93 -15.13 36.31
N ILE A 15 30.27 -16.18 35.84
CA ILE A 15 29.75 -17.28 36.66
C ILE A 15 30.89 -18.27 36.94
N PRO A 16 31.12 -18.69 38.20
CA PRO A 16 32.16 -19.66 38.52
C PRO A 16 31.78 -21.06 38.01
N LEU A 17 32.63 -21.62 37.15
CA LEU A 17 32.52 -23.00 36.65
C LEU A 17 32.73 -24.00 37.79
N SER A 18 31.77 -24.92 37.91
CA SER A 18 31.84 -26.10 38.77
C SER A 18 32.83 -27.13 38.19
N PRO A 19 33.48 -27.95 39.04
CA PRO A 19 34.43 -28.95 38.59
C PRO A 19 33.71 -30.07 37.83
N ILE A 20 34.01 -30.16 36.53
CA ILE A 20 33.51 -31.20 35.62
C ILE A 20 34.19 -32.52 35.99
N THR A 21 33.36 -33.51 36.33
CA THR A 21 33.73 -34.90 36.52
C THR A 21 34.33 -35.51 35.25
N PRO A 22 35.33 -36.40 35.36
CA PRO A 22 35.95 -37.04 34.20
C PRO A 22 34.96 -38.00 33.55
N PHE A 23 34.38 -37.59 32.41
CA PHE A 23 33.57 -38.44 31.57
C PHE A 23 34.44 -39.50 30.89
N SER A 24 34.03 -40.75 31.09
CA SER A 24 34.64 -41.96 30.55
C SER A 24 34.62 -41.97 29.01
N PRO A 25 35.69 -42.40 28.33
CA PRO A 25 35.78 -42.41 26.87
C PRO A 25 35.10 -43.67 26.34
N VAL A 26 33.78 -43.65 26.23
CA VAL A 26 33.03 -44.75 25.63
C VAL A 26 32.05 -44.17 24.61
N HIS A 27 32.23 -44.57 23.35
CA HIS A 27 31.45 -44.26 22.13
C HIS A 27 31.86 -43.10 21.20
N ASP A 28 33.16 -42.97 20.91
CA ASP A 28 33.67 -42.23 19.73
C ASP A 28 33.60 -43.04 18.40
N ARG A 29 32.42 -43.61 18.08
CA ARG A 29 32.21 -44.30 16.78
C ARG A 29 31.00 -43.85 15.98
N ILE A 30 30.32 -42.78 16.39
CA ILE A 30 29.36 -42.11 15.52
C ILE A 30 30.05 -40.87 14.98
N GLY A 31 30.71 -41.04 13.84
CA GLY A 31 31.50 -39.99 13.21
C GLY A 31 30.71 -38.69 13.10
N ASN A 32 31.20 -37.64 13.77
CA ASN A 32 30.57 -36.33 13.79
C ASN A 32 30.28 -35.87 12.34
N PRO A 33 29.00 -35.74 11.94
CA PRO A 33 28.62 -35.40 10.57
C PRO A 33 29.19 -34.03 10.15
N ALA A 34 29.36 -33.09 11.08
CA ALA A 34 29.99 -31.81 10.82
C ALA A 34 31.48 -31.95 10.47
N ALA A 35 32.21 -32.86 11.13
CA ALA A 35 33.62 -33.14 10.82
C ALA A 35 33.77 -33.82 9.44
N ARG A 36 32.78 -34.62 9.03
CA ARG A 36 32.73 -35.24 7.70
C ARG A 36 32.44 -34.18 6.62
N LEU A 37 31.49 -33.27 6.87
CA LEU A 37 31.16 -32.15 5.98
C LEU A 37 32.36 -31.21 5.79
N MET A 38 33.02 -30.82 6.87
CA MET A 38 34.20 -29.94 6.82
C MET A 38 35.38 -30.56 6.08
N ARG A 39 35.59 -31.89 6.21
CA ARG A 39 36.58 -32.60 5.40
C ARG A 39 36.23 -32.62 3.92
N GLN A 40 34.95 -32.70 3.56
CA GLN A 40 34.52 -32.57 2.18
C GLN A 40 34.72 -31.15 1.66
N LEU A 41 34.27 -30.11 2.38
CA LEU A 41 34.45 -28.70 1.98
C LEU A 41 35.93 -28.34 1.78
N LYS A 42 36.83 -28.87 2.63
CA LYS A 42 38.27 -28.63 2.53
C LYS A 42 38.90 -29.28 1.28
N LYS A 43 38.34 -30.39 0.78
CA LYS A 43 38.72 -30.96 -0.52
C LYS A 43 38.30 -30.06 -1.68
N TRP A 44 37.14 -29.41 -1.59
CA TRP A 44 36.64 -28.52 -2.64
C TRP A 44 37.39 -27.20 -2.67
N LYS A 45 37.91 -26.71 -1.54
CA LYS A 45 38.71 -25.48 -1.46
C LYS A 45 39.90 -25.44 -2.43
N LYS A 46 40.54 -26.58 -2.73
CA LYS A 46 41.66 -26.63 -3.70
C LYS A 46 41.22 -26.54 -5.16
N ASN A 47 39.96 -26.87 -5.45
CA ASN A 47 39.39 -26.84 -6.81
C ASN A 47 38.40 -25.68 -7.02
N ALA A 48 38.03 -24.96 -5.96
CA ALA A 48 37.19 -23.77 -6.01
C ALA A 48 38.00 -22.57 -6.52
N THR A 49 38.47 -22.65 -7.75
CA THR A 49 38.88 -21.46 -8.50
C THR A 49 37.63 -20.67 -8.90
N ASP A 50 37.74 -19.36 -9.04
CA ASP A 50 36.61 -18.51 -9.45
C ASP A 50 36.01 -18.99 -10.79
N VAL A 51 36.85 -19.53 -11.67
CA VAL A 51 36.44 -20.17 -12.93
C VAL A 51 35.56 -21.39 -12.68
N TRP A 52 35.97 -22.26 -11.74
CA TRP A 52 35.21 -23.45 -11.42
C TRP A 52 33.86 -23.10 -10.77
N MET A 53 33.81 -22.14 -9.85
CA MET A 53 32.55 -21.68 -9.24
C MET A 53 31.62 -21.04 -10.29
N THR A 54 32.16 -20.21 -11.17
CA THR A 54 31.39 -19.57 -12.24
C THR A 54 30.79 -20.61 -13.19
N GLN A 55 31.59 -21.58 -13.63
CA GLN A 55 31.12 -22.60 -14.59
C GLN A 55 30.17 -23.63 -13.99
N ARG A 56 30.40 -24.06 -12.74
CA ARG A 56 29.64 -25.16 -12.13
C ARG A 56 28.45 -24.72 -11.30
N ILE A 57 28.45 -23.48 -10.81
CA ILE A 57 27.39 -22.98 -9.94
C ILE A 57 26.66 -21.83 -10.62
N LEU A 58 27.37 -20.80 -11.06
CA LEU A 58 26.71 -19.59 -11.58
C LEU A 58 26.00 -19.85 -12.92
N TYR A 59 26.67 -20.45 -13.91
CA TYR A 59 26.05 -20.71 -15.21
C TYR A 59 24.82 -21.62 -15.14
N PRO A 60 24.84 -22.76 -14.41
CA PRO A 60 23.65 -23.57 -14.24
C PRO A 60 22.55 -22.84 -13.47
N THR A 61 22.89 -22.05 -12.45
CA THR A 61 21.88 -21.30 -11.67
C THR A 61 21.19 -20.24 -12.53
N ILE A 62 21.95 -19.49 -13.33
CA ILE A 62 21.40 -18.51 -14.28
C ILE A 62 20.59 -19.21 -15.37
N ALA A 63 21.09 -20.30 -15.95
CA ALA A 63 20.37 -21.06 -16.97
C ALA A 63 19.06 -21.65 -16.42
N ILE A 64 19.06 -22.17 -15.19
CA ILE A 64 17.87 -22.66 -14.49
C ILE A 64 16.93 -21.49 -14.21
N ALA A 65 17.42 -20.33 -13.76
CA ALA A 65 16.58 -19.16 -13.52
C ALA A 65 15.90 -18.66 -14.81
N PHE A 66 16.63 -18.59 -15.94
CA PHE A 66 16.06 -18.27 -17.24
C PHE A 66 15.07 -19.33 -17.72
N LEU A 67 15.40 -20.61 -17.57
CA LEU A 67 14.51 -21.71 -17.93
C LEU A 67 13.24 -21.68 -17.08
N LEU A 68 13.34 -21.41 -15.78
CA LEU A 68 12.19 -21.28 -14.88
C LEU A 68 11.37 -20.05 -15.20
N ALA A 69 11.98 -18.89 -15.47
CA ALA A 69 11.27 -17.71 -15.93
C ALA A 69 10.54 -17.96 -17.26
N PHE A 70 11.19 -18.64 -18.20
CA PHE A 70 10.61 -19.01 -19.49
C PHE A 70 9.48 -20.03 -19.34
N ILE A 71 9.68 -21.08 -18.53
CA ILE A 71 8.64 -22.07 -18.21
C ILE A 71 7.48 -21.40 -17.50
N PHE A 72 7.73 -20.52 -16.53
CA PHE A 72 6.68 -19.77 -15.83
C PHE A 72 5.88 -18.90 -16.81
N GLN A 73 6.56 -18.22 -17.72
CA GLN A 73 5.92 -17.41 -18.77
C GLN A 73 5.14 -18.24 -19.80
N LEU A 74 5.54 -19.49 -20.05
CA LEU A 74 4.81 -20.43 -20.91
C LEU A 74 3.67 -21.18 -20.19
N SER A 75 3.85 -21.49 -18.90
CA SER A 75 2.98 -22.39 -18.11
C SER A 75 1.91 -21.64 -17.34
N SER A 76 2.11 -20.35 -17.12
CA SER A 76 1.09 -19.47 -16.55
C SER A 76 0.46 -18.66 -17.68
N PRO A 77 -0.56 -19.18 -18.39
CA PRO A 77 -1.32 -18.38 -19.36
C PRO A 77 -1.94 -17.14 -18.70
N ASP A 78 -2.19 -17.20 -17.40
CA ASP A 78 -2.68 -16.09 -16.57
C ASP A 78 -1.62 -15.01 -16.28
N LEU A 79 -0.32 -15.35 -16.39
CA LEU A 79 0.85 -14.46 -16.25
C LEU A 79 1.64 -14.31 -17.55
N SER A 80 1.13 -14.85 -18.66
CA SER A 80 1.43 -14.22 -19.94
C SER A 80 1.16 -12.72 -19.72
N LEU A 81 1.93 -11.85 -20.35
CA LEU A 81 1.42 -10.50 -20.59
C LEU A 81 0.14 -10.70 -21.42
N ILE A 82 -0.96 -11.11 -20.78
CA ILE A 82 -2.29 -10.98 -21.29
C ILE A 82 -2.30 -9.49 -21.55
N PRO A 83 -2.31 -9.04 -22.82
CA PRO A 83 -2.60 -7.64 -23.06
C PRO A 83 -3.90 -7.43 -22.33
N MET A 84 -3.87 -6.65 -21.23
CA MET A 84 -5.06 -6.30 -20.45
C MET A 84 -6.16 -6.08 -21.48
N ARG A 85 -7.14 -6.99 -21.48
CA ARG A 85 -8.27 -7.12 -22.39
C ARG A 85 -8.17 -6.22 -23.64
N LYS A 86 -8.02 -6.80 -24.84
CA LYS A 86 -7.99 -6.06 -26.14
C LYS A 86 -9.14 -5.07 -26.35
N ASP A 87 -10.18 -5.13 -25.53
CA ASP A 87 -11.31 -4.21 -25.52
C ASP A 87 -11.02 -2.89 -24.78
N CYS A 88 -9.89 -2.76 -24.07
CA CYS A 88 -9.41 -1.48 -23.60
C CYS A 88 -8.56 -0.86 -24.72
N PRO A 89 -9.04 0.18 -25.42
CA PRO A 89 -8.40 0.70 -26.63
C PRO A 89 -7.01 1.31 -26.40
N ILE A 90 -6.54 1.38 -25.16
CA ILE A 90 -5.27 2.00 -24.79
C ILE A 90 -4.44 0.96 -24.07
N GLY A 91 -3.22 0.75 -24.57
CA GLY A 91 -2.25 -0.14 -23.95
C GLY A 91 -1.99 0.26 -22.49
N PRO A 92 -1.45 -0.65 -21.65
CA PRO A 92 -1.24 -0.37 -20.23
C PRO A 92 -0.22 0.76 -20.00
N GLU A 93 -0.68 2.01 -20.03
CA GLU A 93 0.07 3.20 -19.62
C GLU A 93 -0.10 3.39 -18.12
N ASP A 94 0.77 2.71 -17.40
CA ASP A 94 0.94 2.84 -15.96
C ASP A 94 1.06 4.32 -15.51
N ALA A 95 0.32 4.72 -14.48
CA ALA A 95 0.34 6.08 -13.93
C ALA A 95 1.68 6.45 -13.30
N TYR A 96 2.38 5.48 -12.75
CA TYR A 96 3.66 5.69 -12.08
C TYR A 96 4.85 5.46 -13.01
N GLY A 97 4.59 4.98 -14.23
CA GLY A 97 5.64 4.60 -15.17
C GLY A 97 6.46 3.39 -14.71
N LEU A 98 6.00 2.65 -13.69
CA LEU A 98 6.65 1.44 -13.15
C LEU A 98 6.83 0.40 -14.26
N ARG A 99 5.85 0.26 -15.16
CA ARG A 99 5.96 -0.63 -16.32
C ARG A 99 7.10 -0.23 -17.25
N ASN A 100 7.23 1.05 -17.59
CA ASN A 100 8.32 1.52 -18.44
C ASN A 100 9.67 1.32 -17.75
N GLU A 101 9.74 1.60 -16.45
CA GLU A 101 10.93 1.41 -15.63
C GLU A 101 11.34 -0.08 -15.54
N LEU A 102 10.37 -0.97 -15.33
CA LEU A 102 10.57 -2.42 -15.30
C LEU A 102 11.05 -2.92 -16.67
N MET A 103 10.44 -2.45 -17.76
CA MET A 103 10.85 -2.81 -19.12
C MET A 103 12.26 -2.32 -19.44
N VAL A 104 12.60 -1.08 -19.08
CA VAL A 104 13.96 -0.54 -19.22
C VAL A 104 14.95 -1.37 -18.41
N THR A 105 14.63 -1.69 -17.16
CA THR A 105 15.49 -2.50 -16.28
C THR A 105 15.68 -3.91 -16.84
N LEU A 106 14.64 -4.54 -17.38
CA LEU A 106 14.70 -5.86 -17.98
C LEU A 106 15.55 -5.88 -19.26
N ILE A 107 15.37 -4.89 -20.14
CA ILE A 107 16.13 -4.78 -21.40
C ILE A 107 17.61 -4.49 -21.10
N VAL A 108 17.88 -3.50 -20.26
CA VAL A 108 19.26 -3.11 -19.88
C VAL A 108 19.94 -4.25 -19.11
N GLY A 109 19.22 -4.91 -18.20
CA GLY A 109 19.67 -6.12 -17.49
C GLY A 109 20.09 -7.21 -18.45
N SER A 110 19.21 -7.57 -19.38
CA SER A 110 19.48 -8.61 -20.37
C SER A 110 20.71 -8.29 -21.23
N PHE A 111 20.80 -7.05 -21.72
CA PHE A 111 21.95 -6.60 -22.51
C PHE A 111 23.26 -6.64 -21.72
N SER A 112 23.22 -6.23 -20.46
CA SER A 112 24.36 -6.26 -19.55
C SER A 112 24.87 -7.67 -19.27
N PHE A 113 23.97 -8.63 -19.08
CA PHE A 113 24.34 -10.03 -18.96
C PHE A 113 24.97 -10.58 -20.24
N ILE A 114 24.41 -10.28 -21.42
CA ILE A 114 25.02 -10.68 -22.70
C ILE A 114 26.44 -10.11 -22.81
N MET A 115 26.63 -8.84 -22.49
CA MET A 115 27.95 -8.20 -22.51
C MET A 115 28.92 -8.82 -21.51
N PHE A 116 28.46 -9.19 -20.31
CA PHE A 116 29.25 -9.93 -19.35
C PHE A 116 29.81 -11.23 -19.94
N PHE A 117 28.97 -12.03 -20.60
CA PHE A 117 29.39 -13.30 -21.21
C PHE A 117 30.32 -13.10 -22.41
N VAL A 118 30.04 -12.12 -23.27
CA VAL A 118 30.89 -11.81 -24.42
C VAL A 118 32.27 -11.31 -23.95
N TRP A 119 32.31 -10.46 -22.92
CA TRP A 119 33.55 -9.97 -22.34
C TRP A 119 34.36 -11.09 -21.71
N GLU A 120 33.70 -11.97 -20.97
CA GLU A 120 34.32 -13.16 -20.41
C GLU A 120 34.87 -14.06 -21.54
N SER A 121 34.13 -14.29 -22.62
CA SER A 121 34.59 -15.18 -23.69
C SER A 121 35.72 -14.61 -24.55
N SER A 122 35.72 -13.31 -24.84
CA SER A 122 36.52 -12.75 -25.94
C SER A 122 37.67 -11.84 -25.52
N ALA A 123 37.63 -11.26 -24.32
CA ALA A 123 38.49 -10.14 -23.95
C ALA A 123 39.62 -10.50 -22.97
N SER A 124 40.34 -11.61 -23.20
CA SER A 124 41.40 -12.08 -22.29
C SER A 124 42.45 -11.02 -21.96
N HIS A 125 42.85 -10.21 -22.94
CA HIS A 125 43.84 -9.14 -22.77
C HIS A 125 43.32 -7.93 -21.97
N PHE A 126 42.03 -7.58 -22.10
CA PHE A 126 41.43 -6.40 -21.45
C PHE A 126 40.96 -6.66 -20.02
N ARG A 127 40.84 -7.93 -19.60
CA ARG A 127 40.48 -8.32 -18.24
C ARG A 127 41.39 -7.75 -17.15
N ILE A 128 42.63 -7.39 -17.50
CA ILE A 128 43.59 -6.77 -16.57
C ILE A 128 43.10 -5.39 -16.12
N TYR A 129 42.36 -4.68 -16.98
CA TYR A 129 41.90 -3.32 -16.73
C TYR A 129 40.44 -3.26 -16.27
N ILE A 130 39.56 -4.09 -16.85
CA ILE A 130 38.12 -4.07 -16.57
C ILE A 130 37.64 -5.50 -16.31
N GLY A 131 37.22 -5.76 -15.07
CA GLY A 131 36.58 -7.00 -14.69
C GLY A 131 35.19 -7.15 -15.34
N SER A 132 34.83 -8.35 -15.76
CA SER A 132 33.52 -8.65 -16.36
C SER A 132 32.35 -8.25 -15.44
N PHE A 133 32.53 -8.31 -14.12
CA PHE A 133 31.55 -7.87 -13.13
C PHE A 133 31.14 -6.38 -13.22
N MET A 134 31.87 -5.54 -13.96
CA MET A 134 31.50 -4.14 -14.15
C MET A 134 30.17 -3.97 -14.89
N PHE A 135 29.81 -4.85 -15.83
CA PHE A 135 28.55 -4.71 -16.57
C PHE A 135 27.32 -4.89 -15.66
N PRO A 136 27.16 -6.00 -14.91
CA PRO A 136 26.03 -6.13 -13.98
C PRO A 136 26.02 -5.04 -12.89
N TRP A 137 27.19 -4.60 -12.44
CA TRP A 137 27.30 -3.53 -11.45
C TRP A 137 26.74 -2.20 -11.96
N VAL A 138 27.13 -1.77 -13.17
CA VAL A 138 26.58 -0.55 -13.79
C VAL A 138 25.07 -0.66 -13.96
N THR A 139 24.56 -1.82 -14.36
CA THR A 139 23.12 -2.03 -14.49
C THR A 139 22.38 -1.96 -13.16
N LEU A 140 22.96 -2.50 -12.08
CA LEU A 140 22.40 -2.39 -10.74
C LEU A 140 22.34 -0.92 -10.28
N ILE A 141 23.41 -0.15 -10.49
CA ILE A 141 23.43 1.29 -10.17
C ILE A 141 22.39 2.05 -11.00
N LEU A 142 22.27 1.74 -12.29
CA LEU A 142 21.27 2.38 -13.15
C LEU A 142 19.85 2.03 -12.73
N SER A 143 19.56 0.75 -12.46
CA SER A 143 18.27 0.29 -11.94
C SER A 143 17.94 0.99 -10.61
N HIS A 144 18.85 1.00 -9.65
CA HIS A 144 18.66 1.70 -8.38
C HIS A 144 18.41 3.20 -8.59
N THR A 145 19.14 3.83 -9.53
CA THR A 145 18.97 5.25 -9.84
C THR A 145 17.58 5.54 -10.41
N LEU A 146 17.13 4.71 -11.35
CA LEU A 146 15.82 4.85 -12.00
C LEU A 146 14.66 4.52 -11.05
N SER A 147 14.77 3.46 -10.24
CA SER A 147 13.71 2.95 -9.37
C SER A 147 13.58 3.66 -8.03
N ILE A 148 14.69 4.19 -7.50
CA ILE A 148 14.71 4.76 -6.15
C ILE A 148 15.13 6.22 -6.22
N THR A 149 16.31 6.51 -6.77
CA THR A 149 16.86 7.87 -6.68
C THR A 149 16.03 8.90 -7.42
N ILE A 150 15.56 8.61 -8.65
CA ILE A 150 14.72 9.53 -9.41
C ILE A 150 13.34 9.72 -8.75
N PRO A 151 12.57 8.67 -8.38
CA PRO A 151 11.30 8.85 -7.69
C PRO A 151 11.44 9.57 -6.35
N VAL A 152 12.45 9.24 -5.54
CA VAL A 152 12.72 9.93 -4.27
C VAL A 152 13.12 11.38 -4.50
N TRP A 153 14.04 11.65 -5.42
CA TRP A 153 14.43 13.02 -5.75
C TRP A 153 13.26 13.82 -6.29
N LYS A 154 12.46 13.24 -7.20
CA LYS A 154 11.24 13.84 -7.72
C LYS A 154 10.19 14.04 -6.62
N SER A 155 10.12 13.15 -5.63
CA SER A 155 9.25 13.29 -4.46
C SER A 155 9.72 14.41 -3.52
N TYR A 156 11.02 14.58 -3.31
CA TYR A 156 11.57 15.66 -2.47
C TYR A 156 11.52 17.02 -3.16
N ASN A 157 11.95 17.09 -4.42
CA ASN A 157 11.88 18.31 -5.22
C ASN A 157 10.42 18.64 -5.55
N GLY A 158 9.59 17.62 -5.74
CA GLY A 158 8.14 17.73 -5.94
C GLY A 158 7.32 17.87 -4.66
N SER A 159 7.92 17.75 -3.47
CA SER A 159 7.25 18.19 -2.23
C SER A 159 7.14 19.72 -2.17
N PHE A 160 7.97 20.45 -2.93
CA PHE A 160 7.71 21.85 -3.19
C PHE A 160 6.47 22.04 -4.08
N ASP A 161 6.16 21.06 -4.94
CA ASP A 161 5.06 21.15 -5.90
C ASP A 161 3.75 20.54 -5.39
N LEU A 162 3.69 19.50 -4.55
CA LEU A 162 2.37 19.01 -4.09
C LEU A 162 1.69 19.98 -3.11
N SER A 163 2.45 20.64 -2.23
CA SER A 163 1.90 21.70 -1.37
C SER A 163 1.67 23.01 -2.13
N TRP A 164 2.52 23.33 -3.11
CA TRP A 164 2.28 24.48 -3.99
C TRP A 164 1.10 24.20 -4.92
N PHE A 165 1.01 23.06 -5.59
CA PHE A 165 -0.16 22.61 -6.34
C PHE A 165 -1.39 22.54 -5.45
N ALA A 166 -1.37 21.95 -4.25
CA ALA A 166 -2.52 21.98 -3.35
C ALA A 166 -2.95 23.42 -2.99
N ALA A 167 -2.01 24.32 -2.66
CA ALA A 167 -2.32 25.71 -2.31
C ALA A 167 -2.69 26.60 -3.52
N PHE A 168 -2.10 26.38 -4.69
CA PHE A 168 -2.36 27.11 -5.93
C PHE A 168 -3.60 26.57 -6.66
N HIS A 169 -3.92 25.29 -6.47
CA HIS A 169 -5.06 24.65 -7.08
C HIS A 169 -6.33 24.69 -6.25
N ASP A 170 -6.29 24.75 -4.91
CA ASP A 170 -7.54 24.83 -4.14
C ASP A 170 -8.42 26.02 -4.59
N LYS A 171 -7.79 27.15 -4.96
CA LYS A 171 -8.50 28.31 -5.52
C LYS A 171 -8.74 28.28 -7.03
N ARG A 172 -7.97 27.50 -7.81
CA ARG A 172 -7.98 27.53 -9.30
C ARG A 172 -8.61 26.28 -9.94
N ILE A 173 -8.46 25.09 -9.34
CA ILE A 173 -9.09 23.83 -9.76
C ILE A 173 -10.59 23.89 -9.53
N SER A 174 -11.04 24.32 -8.34
CA SER A 174 -12.46 24.45 -8.00
C SER A 174 -13.25 25.33 -8.98
N ARG A 175 -12.57 26.19 -9.75
CA ARG A 175 -13.19 27.06 -10.78
C ARG A 175 -12.89 26.65 -12.21
N SER A 176 -12.14 25.58 -12.43
CA SER A 176 -11.84 25.13 -13.79
C SER A 176 -13.02 24.30 -14.33
N LYS A 177 -13.44 24.60 -15.56
CA LYS A 177 -14.47 23.80 -16.26
C LYS A 177 -14.12 22.31 -16.32
N LYS A 178 -12.82 21.97 -16.32
CA LYS A 178 -12.34 20.59 -16.29
C LYS A 178 -12.66 19.89 -14.97
N TYR A 179 -12.53 20.57 -13.84
CA TYR A 179 -12.87 19.97 -12.55
C TYR A 179 -14.39 19.79 -12.40
N GLU A 180 -15.19 20.73 -12.91
CA GLU A 180 -16.66 20.54 -12.97
C GLU A 180 -17.04 19.30 -13.80
N GLN A 181 -16.37 19.08 -14.93
CA GLN A 181 -16.54 17.84 -15.71
C GLN A 181 -16.14 16.59 -14.90
N PHE A 182 -15.08 16.67 -14.11
CA PHE A 182 -14.69 15.59 -13.21
C PHE A 182 -15.76 15.30 -12.15
N GLU A 183 -16.31 16.33 -11.51
CA GLU A 183 -17.41 16.16 -10.56
C GLU A 183 -18.65 15.56 -11.23
N ASN A 184 -18.97 15.96 -12.47
CA ASN A 184 -20.07 15.38 -13.23
C ASN A 184 -19.85 13.90 -13.54
N VAL A 185 -18.62 13.51 -13.90
CA VAL A 185 -18.24 12.10 -14.11
C VAL A 185 -18.39 11.28 -12.83
N LEU A 186 -18.07 11.86 -11.67
CA LEU A 186 -18.26 11.19 -10.37
C LEU A 186 -19.71 11.15 -9.91
N ALA A 187 -20.55 12.09 -10.37
CA ALA A 187 -21.96 12.16 -10.02
C ALA A 187 -22.84 11.22 -10.86
N ASP A 188 -22.44 10.95 -12.11
CA ASP A 188 -23.11 10.02 -13.01
C ASP A 188 -22.66 8.57 -12.73
N PRO A 189 -23.56 7.63 -12.43
CA PRO A 189 -23.20 6.26 -12.05
C PRO A 189 -22.56 5.45 -13.19
N ASP A 190 -22.95 5.71 -14.44
CA ASP A 190 -22.43 4.99 -15.60
C ASP A 190 -21.03 5.51 -15.97
N LEU A 191 -20.84 6.83 -15.98
CA LEU A 191 -19.52 7.43 -16.16
C LEU A 191 -18.59 7.10 -15.00
N PHE A 192 -19.07 7.08 -13.77
CA PHE A 192 -18.27 6.70 -12.62
C PHE A 192 -17.81 5.25 -12.72
N LYS A 193 -18.64 4.33 -13.22
CA LYS A 193 -18.24 2.94 -13.47
C LYS A 193 -17.10 2.82 -14.50
N LEU A 194 -17.14 3.60 -15.59
CA LEU A 194 -16.04 3.68 -16.55
C LEU A 194 -14.79 4.29 -15.92
N TYR A 195 -14.97 5.33 -15.10
CA TYR A 195 -13.87 5.99 -14.39
C TYR A 195 -13.18 5.05 -13.38
N LYS A 196 -13.93 4.18 -12.69
CA LYS A 196 -13.35 3.13 -11.82
C LYS A 196 -12.45 2.19 -12.61
N ALA A 197 -12.90 1.72 -13.77
CA ALA A 197 -12.08 0.86 -14.63
C ALA A 197 -10.78 1.55 -15.05
N CYS A 198 -10.85 2.86 -15.38
CA CYS A 198 -9.69 3.69 -15.64
C CYS A 198 -8.75 3.80 -14.42
N ALA A 199 -9.28 4.09 -13.24
CA ALA A 199 -8.49 4.24 -12.03
C ALA A 199 -7.81 2.91 -11.62
N VAL A 200 -8.50 1.77 -11.77
CA VAL A 200 -7.94 0.44 -11.56
C VAL A 200 -6.78 0.17 -12.53
N ALA A 201 -6.95 0.50 -13.81
CA ALA A 201 -5.88 0.38 -14.81
C ALA A 201 -4.68 1.31 -14.52
N CYS A 202 -4.90 2.38 -13.75
CA CYS A 202 -3.86 3.31 -13.31
C CYS A 202 -3.23 2.94 -11.96
N PHE A 203 -3.56 1.79 -11.36
CA PHE A 203 -3.12 1.39 -10.02
C PHE A 203 -3.53 2.42 -8.93
N CYS A 204 -4.72 2.99 -9.05
CA CYS A 204 -5.30 3.93 -8.07
C CYS A 204 -6.61 3.35 -7.49
N THR A 205 -6.63 2.04 -7.21
CA THR A 205 -7.85 1.33 -6.79
C THR A 205 -8.24 1.73 -5.36
N GLU A 206 -7.26 1.90 -4.49
CA GLU A 206 -7.41 2.34 -3.10
C GLU A 206 -8.12 3.69 -3.00
N LEU A 207 -7.86 4.63 -3.92
CA LEU A 207 -8.54 5.93 -3.96
C LEU A 207 -10.04 5.80 -4.29
N ILE A 208 -10.39 4.89 -5.20
CA ILE A 208 -11.78 4.59 -5.54
C ILE A 208 -12.49 3.92 -4.37
N LEU A 209 -11.87 2.90 -3.79
CA LEU A 209 -12.42 2.17 -2.64
C LEU A 209 -12.66 3.12 -1.47
N PHE A 210 -11.72 4.03 -1.20
CA PHE A 210 -11.91 5.08 -0.19
C PHE A 210 -13.16 5.92 -0.45
N LEU A 211 -13.40 6.36 -1.69
CA LEU A 211 -14.59 7.16 -2.00
C LEU A 211 -15.89 6.37 -1.82
N GLU A 212 -15.90 5.08 -2.19
CA GLU A 212 -17.05 4.20 -2.01
C GLU A 212 -17.36 3.96 -0.53
N GLU A 213 -16.35 3.60 0.26
CA GLU A 213 -16.50 3.41 1.71
C GLU A 213 -16.86 4.72 2.41
N TYR A 214 -16.37 5.87 1.92
CA TYR A 214 -16.79 7.16 2.43
C TYR A 214 -18.28 7.45 2.12
N GLN A 215 -18.80 7.01 0.97
CA GLN A 215 -20.25 7.05 0.70
C GLN A 215 -21.04 6.16 1.64
N PHE A 216 -20.51 4.98 1.95
CA PHE A 216 -21.12 4.08 2.91
C PHE A 216 -21.16 4.72 4.30
N LEU A 217 -20.05 5.29 4.77
CA LEU A 217 -19.97 6.01 6.04
C LEU A 217 -20.98 7.17 6.09
N LYS A 218 -21.11 7.93 5.00
CA LYS A 218 -22.09 9.00 4.85
C LYS A 218 -23.53 8.51 4.96
N MET A 219 -23.84 7.36 4.38
CA MET A 219 -25.16 6.73 4.48
C MET A 219 -25.47 6.30 5.93
N LEU A 220 -24.47 5.76 6.64
CA LEU A 220 -24.61 5.44 8.07
C LEU A 220 -24.90 6.69 8.91
N VAL A 221 -24.16 7.78 8.70
CA VAL A 221 -24.41 9.08 9.37
C VAL A 221 -25.81 9.59 9.08
N ALA A 222 -26.24 9.57 7.81
CA ALA A 222 -27.59 10.00 7.44
C ALA A 222 -28.67 9.17 8.15
N LYS A 223 -28.47 7.85 8.28
CA LYS A 223 -29.39 6.95 8.99
C LYS A 223 -29.45 7.26 10.49
N CYS A 224 -28.33 7.52 11.14
CA CYS A 224 -28.26 7.84 12.57
C CYS A 224 -28.82 9.23 12.90
N CYS A 225 -28.58 10.22 12.03
CA CYS A 225 -28.98 11.60 12.26
C CYS A 225 -30.40 11.94 11.77
N THR A 226 -31.03 11.08 10.95
CA THR A 226 -32.43 11.29 10.54
C THR A 226 -33.34 10.85 11.67
N PRO A 227 -34.11 11.75 12.30
CA PRO A 227 -35.02 11.38 13.38
C PRO A 227 -36.08 10.44 12.82
N SER A 228 -35.93 9.14 13.12
CA SER A 228 -36.99 8.17 12.84
C SER A 228 -38.22 8.63 13.62
N LYS A 229 -39.30 8.93 12.90
CA LYS A 229 -40.58 9.47 13.44
C LYS A 229 -41.19 8.66 14.61
N LYS A 230 -40.59 7.51 14.97
CA LYS A 230 -41.02 6.63 16.07
C LYS A 230 -40.41 6.94 17.44
N CYS A 231 -39.39 7.80 17.55
CA CYS A 231 -38.75 8.12 18.84
C CYS A 231 -38.88 9.61 19.23
N LEU A 232 -40.11 10.13 19.22
CA LEU A 232 -40.46 11.39 19.90
C LEU A 232 -40.90 11.14 21.35
N ILE A 233 -40.41 10.07 21.98
CA ILE A 233 -40.51 9.94 23.44
C ILE A 233 -39.22 10.56 23.97
N PRO A 234 -39.29 11.68 24.72
CA PRO A 234 -38.10 12.25 25.34
C PRO A 234 -37.39 11.15 26.14
N PRO A 235 -36.04 11.09 26.12
CA PRO A 235 -35.31 10.09 26.87
C PRO A 235 -35.83 10.12 28.32
N PRO A 236 -36.34 9.00 28.86
CA PRO A 236 -36.72 8.97 30.26
C PRO A 236 -35.47 9.35 31.03
N THR A 237 -35.57 10.44 31.80
CA THR A 237 -34.49 10.93 32.65
C THR A 237 -33.91 9.73 33.39
N PRO A 238 -32.61 9.40 33.22
CA PRO A 238 -32.04 8.24 33.87
C PRO A 238 -32.13 8.46 35.38
N LYS A 239 -33.12 7.83 36.02
CA LYS A 239 -33.18 7.70 37.46
C LYS A 239 -32.09 6.71 37.83
N LEU A 240 -30.92 7.23 38.13
CA LEU A 240 -29.80 6.49 38.69
C LEU A 240 -30.24 5.94 40.06
N HIS A 241 -30.80 4.73 40.08
CA HIS A 241 -30.95 3.97 41.30
C HIS A 241 -29.60 3.33 41.61
N VAL A 242 -28.83 3.99 42.46
CA VAL A 242 -27.66 3.38 43.10
C VAL A 242 -28.19 2.33 44.07
N LEU A 243 -28.17 1.06 43.64
CA LEU A 243 -28.35 -0.07 44.56
C LEU A 243 -26.98 -0.41 45.12
N ASP A 244 -26.81 -0.15 46.42
CA ASP A 244 -25.64 -0.53 47.20
C ASP A 244 -25.51 -2.06 47.21
N GLY A 245 -24.49 -2.59 46.51
CA GLY A 245 -24.24 -4.02 46.47
C GLY A 245 -23.54 -4.50 45.20
N SER A 246 -22.23 -4.31 45.18
CA SER A 246 -21.22 -5.14 44.48
C SER A 246 -21.72 -6.08 43.37
N HIS A 247 -21.60 -5.64 42.11
CA HIS A 247 -20.96 -6.32 40.97
C HIS A 247 -21.40 -5.61 39.67
N ILE A 248 -20.49 -4.86 39.04
CA ILE A 248 -20.69 -4.29 37.71
C ILE A 248 -20.20 -5.32 36.70
N THR A 249 -21.13 -6.10 36.13
CA THR A 249 -20.87 -6.90 34.93
C THR A 249 -21.38 -6.13 33.72
N PHE A 250 -20.46 -5.71 32.86
CA PHE A 250 -20.80 -5.22 31.52
C PHE A 250 -21.17 -6.42 30.66
N SER A 251 -22.40 -6.44 30.15
CA SER A 251 -22.84 -7.46 29.19
C SER A 251 -22.18 -7.19 27.85
N GLU A 252 -21.18 -8.00 27.48
CA GLU A 252 -20.71 -8.15 26.11
C GLU A 252 -21.83 -8.76 25.26
N GLU A 253 -22.66 -7.91 24.66
CA GLU A 253 -23.53 -8.30 23.54
C GLU A 253 -23.02 -7.65 22.25
N THR A 254 -22.06 -8.31 21.61
CA THR A 254 -21.69 -8.14 20.19
C THR A 254 -22.74 -8.79 19.26
N LEU A 255 -24.02 -8.53 19.51
CA LEU A 255 -25.16 -9.18 18.86
C LEU A 255 -25.82 -8.34 17.75
N PHE A 256 -25.19 -7.25 17.30
CA PHE A 256 -25.83 -6.32 16.35
C PHE A 256 -25.38 -6.43 14.88
N ILE A 257 -24.36 -7.23 14.54
CA ILE A 257 -23.95 -7.38 13.12
C ILE A 257 -24.66 -8.55 12.43
N LYS A 258 -25.24 -9.50 13.16
CA LYS A 258 -25.89 -10.68 12.54
C LYS A 258 -27.34 -10.43 12.06
N ASP A 259 -28.00 -9.39 12.56
CA ASP A 259 -29.42 -9.10 12.27
C ASP A 259 -29.68 -8.04 11.19
N ILE A 260 -28.65 -7.58 10.46
CA ILE A 260 -28.85 -6.74 9.27
C ILE A 260 -29.53 -7.55 8.14
N SER A 261 -29.55 -8.88 8.23
CA SER A 261 -30.13 -9.80 7.25
C SER A 261 -31.67 -9.94 7.29
N ILE A 262 -32.37 -9.33 8.27
CA ILE A 262 -33.83 -9.51 8.46
C ILE A 262 -34.62 -8.19 8.32
N LEU A 263 -33.98 -7.07 7.99
CA LEU A 263 -34.72 -5.85 7.68
C LEU A 263 -35.58 -6.05 6.41
N PRO A 264 -36.88 -5.66 6.42
CA PRO A 264 -37.69 -5.66 5.21
C PRO A 264 -36.95 -4.83 4.13
N PRO A 265 -37.05 -5.20 2.84
CA PRO A 265 -36.42 -4.47 1.75
C PRO A 265 -36.92 -3.02 1.81
N LEU A 266 -36.10 -2.16 2.40
CA LEU A 266 -36.30 -0.72 2.40
C LEU A 266 -36.29 -0.33 0.92
N SER A 267 -37.42 0.19 0.44
CA SER A 267 -37.57 0.63 -0.95
C SER A 267 -36.32 1.43 -1.35
N PRO A 268 -35.54 0.98 -2.37
CA PRO A 268 -34.21 1.53 -2.67
C PRO A 268 -34.20 2.99 -3.17
N THR A 269 -35.33 3.69 -3.12
CA THR A 269 -35.59 4.86 -3.95
C THR A 269 -35.37 6.22 -3.30
N SER A 270 -34.88 6.33 -2.06
CA SER A 270 -34.57 7.66 -1.50
C SER A 270 -33.42 7.70 -0.51
N TYR A 271 -32.49 6.75 -0.55
CA TYR A 271 -31.21 6.99 0.10
C TYR A 271 -30.50 8.08 -0.67
N ILE A 272 -30.10 9.12 0.06
CA ILE A 272 -29.54 10.36 -0.45
C ILE A 272 -28.35 10.04 -1.34
N SER A 273 -28.58 9.96 -2.65
CA SER A 273 -27.54 9.75 -3.67
C SER A 273 -26.82 11.08 -3.91
N THR A 274 -26.36 11.74 -2.82
CA THR A 274 -25.46 12.86 -3.00
C THR A 274 -24.14 12.31 -3.54
N PRO A 275 -23.54 12.97 -4.56
CA PRO A 275 -22.27 12.53 -5.13
C PRO A 275 -21.17 12.38 -4.07
N CYS A 276 -20.13 11.60 -4.39
CA CYS A 276 -18.96 11.44 -3.52
C CYS A 276 -18.12 12.71 -3.35
N THR A 277 -18.37 13.70 -4.20
CA THR A 277 -17.80 15.05 -4.11
C THR A 277 -18.41 15.89 -2.97
N LYS A 278 -19.56 15.48 -2.42
CA LYS A 278 -20.22 16.16 -1.29
C LYS A 278 -19.78 15.61 0.06
N SER A 279 -19.51 16.52 1.00
CA SER A 279 -19.15 16.19 2.37
C SER A 279 -20.31 15.51 3.12
N ILE A 280 -19.97 14.81 4.20
CA ILE A 280 -20.96 14.22 5.11
C ILE A 280 -21.82 15.33 5.73
N VAL A 281 -21.18 16.42 6.15
CA VAL A 281 -21.84 17.57 6.80
C VAL A 281 -22.77 18.32 5.84
N GLU A 282 -22.42 18.45 4.56
CA GLU A 282 -23.33 19.01 3.54
C GLU A 282 -24.53 18.11 3.28
N THR A 283 -24.32 16.79 3.27
CA THR A 283 -25.36 15.82 2.95
C THR A 283 -26.39 15.69 4.07
N VAL A 284 -25.94 15.81 5.31
CA VAL A 284 -26.78 15.75 6.49
C VAL A 284 -26.71 17.11 7.17
N SER A 285 -27.51 18.08 6.75
CA SER A 285 -27.44 19.45 7.30
C SER A 285 -27.59 19.49 8.84
N ALA A 286 -28.28 18.50 9.40
CA ALA A 286 -28.41 18.32 10.84
C ALA A 286 -27.11 17.87 11.56
N ALA A 287 -26.16 17.27 10.85
CA ALA A 287 -24.87 16.83 11.38
C ALA A 287 -24.03 17.98 11.95
N SER A 288 -24.30 19.22 11.53
CA SER A 288 -23.58 20.40 12.02
C SER A 288 -23.82 20.72 13.51
N TRP A 289 -24.92 20.24 14.11
CA TRP A 289 -25.30 20.56 15.50
C TRP A 289 -25.57 19.34 16.38
N ILE A 290 -25.62 18.13 15.80
CA ILE A 290 -25.84 16.90 16.54
C ILE A 290 -24.49 16.35 17.04
N PRO A 291 -24.36 15.93 18.31
CA PRO A 291 -23.14 15.28 18.80
C PRO A 291 -22.87 13.98 18.03
N PHE A 292 -21.60 13.58 17.94
CA PHE A 292 -21.18 12.36 17.24
C PHE A 292 -21.93 11.12 17.79
N PRO A 293 -22.65 10.34 16.95
CA PRO A 293 -23.33 9.11 17.39
C PRO A 293 -22.34 8.03 17.83
N TYR A 294 -22.51 7.47 19.04
CA TYR A 294 -21.57 6.48 19.60
C TYR A 294 -21.50 5.20 18.74
N GLU A 295 -22.61 4.86 18.09
CA GLU A 295 -22.75 3.67 17.25
C GLU A 295 -21.78 3.68 16.06
N LEU A 296 -21.36 4.87 15.58
CA LEU A 296 -20.48 5.02 14.42
C LEU A 296 -18.99 4.93 14.75
N ARG A 297 -18.61 4.84 16.04
CA ARG A 297 -17.19 4.84 16.43
C ARG A 297 -16.42 3.68 15.83
N SER A 298 -17.01 2.49 15.79
CA SER A 298 -16.38 1.31 15.21
C SER A 298 -16.15 1.48 13.71
N ASP A 299 -17.15 1.99 12.99
CA ASP A 299 -17.06 2.21 11.54
C ASP A 299 -15.99 3.26 11.21
N TYR A 300 -15.93 4.36 11.97
CA TYR A 300 -14.89 5.37 11.81
C TYR A 300 -13.49 4.81 12.11
N ARG A 301 -13.31 3.95 13.11
CA ARG A 301 -12.01 3.31 13.39
C ARG A 301 -11.60 2.37 12.26
N ILE A 302 -12.50 1.51 11.79
CA ILE A 302 -12.26 0.60 10.66
C ILE A 302 -11.85 1.40 9.42
N PHE A 303 -12.53 2.52 9.15
CA PHE A 303 -12.21 3.39 8.01
C PHE A 303 -10.78 3.95 8.11
N TYR A 304 -10.36 4.39 9.30
CA TYR A 304 -8.97 4.83 9.54
C TYR A 304 -7.96 3.70 9.39
N ASP A 305 -8.22 2.55 10.03
CA ASP A 305 -7.31 1.40 10.02
C ASP A 305 -7.13 0.87 8.60
N THR A 306 -8.13 1.01 7.74
CA THR A 306 -8.09 0.57 6.34
C THR A 306 -7.31 1.54 5.46
N TYR A 307 -7.55 2.85 5.55
CA TYR A 307 -7.05 3.80 4.54
C TYR A 307 -6.02 4.81 5.04
N LEU A 308 -5.95 5.08 6.34
CA LEU A 308 -5.06 6.10 6.92
C LEU A 308 -3.93 5.48 7.75
N ASN A 309 -4.08 4.25 8.22
CA ASN A 309 -3.01 3.53 8.90
C ASN A 309 -1.91 3.14 7.90
N LEU A 310 -0.67 3.58 8.15
CA LEU A 310 0.48 3.34 7.27
C LEU A 310 0.85 1.85 7.14
N ASP A 311 0.43 1.02 8.10
CA ASP A 311 0.66 -0.43 8.08
C ASP A 311 -0.43 -1.20 7.30
N SER A 312 -1.44 -0.51 6.75
CA SER A 312 -2.52 -1.14 5.98
C SER A 312 -2.13 -1.37 4.53
N ASP A 313 -2.60 -2.49 3.96
CA ASP A 313 -2.45 -2.81 2.53
C ASP A 313 -3.16 -1.80 1.61
N LEU A 314 -4.17 -1.09 2.12
CA LEU A 314 -4.93 -0.06 1.40
C LEU A 314 -4.60 1.37 1.89
N ALA A 315 -3.47 1.54 2.58
CA ALA A 315 -3.02 2.85 3.05
C ALA A 315 -2.84 3.82 1.88
N ILE A 316 -3.58 4.92 1.91
CA ILE A 316 -3.41 6.01 0.95
C ILE A 316 -2.32 6.94 1.46
N ASN A 317 -1.45 7.38 0.55
CA ASN A 317 -0.37 8.32 0.86
C ASN A 317 -0.90 9.75 1.06
N PHE A 318 -1.58 9.98 2.17
CA PHE A 318 -2.04 11.30 2.61
C PHE A 318 -0.92 12.14 3.22
N SER A 319 -1.11 13.45 3.25
CA SER A 319 -0.22 14.33 4.00
C SER A 319 -0.15 13.93 5.49
N GLY A 320 1.05 14.02 6.07
CA GLY A 320 1.29 13.64 7.47
C GLY A 320 0.44 14.43 8.47
N SER A 321 0.01 15.65 8.14
CA SER A 321 -0.91 16.43 8.98
C SER A 321 -2.31 15.80 9.06
N ILE A 322 -2.85 15.28 7.95
CA ILE A 322 -4.15 14.61 7.89
C ILE A 322 -4.11 13.31 8.70
N VAL A 323 -3.08 12.48 8.48
CA VAL A 323 -2.89 11.21 9.21
C VAL A 323 -2.72 11.47 10.71
N ASN A 324 -1.86 12.41 11.10
CA ASN A 324 -1.62 12.71 12.51
C ASN A 324 -2.86 13.28 13.21
N THR A 325 -3.65 14.10 12.51
CA THR A 325 -4.90 14.65 13.06
C THR A 325 -5.90 13.53 13.33
N ALA A 326 -6.17 12.67 12.35
CA ALA A 326 -7.07 11.53 12.52
C ALA A 326 -6.57 10.53 13.59
N LYS A 327 -5.26 10.24 13.59
CA LYS A 327 -4.61 9.38 14.60
C LYS A 327 -4.80 9.92 16.02
N ASN A 328 -4.60 11.22 16.21
CA ASN A 328 -4.79 11.87 17.52
C ASN A 328 -6.26 11.86 17.95
N MET A 329 -7.20 12.05 17.02
CA MET A 329 -8.64 11.97 17.30
C MET A 329 -9.04 10.56 17.76
N ILE A 330 -8.54 9.51 17.11
CA ILE A 330 -8.81 8.12 17.49
C ILE A 330 -8.16 7.76 18.83
N ALA A 331 -6.90 8.16 19.04
CA ALA A 331 -6.17 7.88 20.27
C ALA A 331 -6.82 8.52 21.50
N ASN A 332 -7.42 9.70 21.33
CA ASN A 332 -8.12 10.43 22.40
C ASN A 332 -9.63 10.13 22.46
N ASP A 333 -10.15 9.22 21.62
CA ASP A 333 -11.58 8.90 21.51
C ASP A 333 -12.47 10.11 21.18
N GLN A 334 -11.89 11.10 20.48
CA GLN A 334 -12.51 12.37 20.06
C GLN A 334 -12.97 12.29 18.59
N PHE A 335 -14.06 11.57 18.34
CA PHE A 335 -14.63 11.43 17.00
C PHE A 335 -15.43 12.67 16.58
N ASP A 336 -15.27 13.06 15.32
CA ASP A 336 -16.06 14.10 14.66
C ASP A 336 -16.56 13.58 13.31
N LEU A 337 -17.77 13.95 12.93
CA LEU A 337 -18.38 13.61 11.65
C LEU A 337 -17.52 14.12 10.48
N SER A 338 -16.80 15.23 10.69
CA SER A 338 -15.96 15.88 9.68
C SER A 338 -14.50 15.39 9.63
N MET A 339 -14.09 14.43 10.49
CA MET A 339 -12.65 14.10 10.66
C MET A 339 -11.95 13.58 9.40
N TYR A 340 -12.69 13.05 8.43
CA TYR A 340 -12.16 12.56 7.15
C TYR A 340 -12.36 13.51 5.96
N GLU A 341 -12.88 14.72 6.16
CA GLU A 341 -13.12 15.67 5.05
C GLU A 341 -11.83 16.07 4.32
N ASN A 342 -10.75 16.29 5.06
CA ASN A 342 -9.46 16.64 4.45
C ASN A 342 -8.88 15.47 3.64
N ALA A 343 -8.97 14.24 4.15
CA ALA A 343 -8.57 13.04 3.44
C ALA A 343 -9.40 12.84 2.16
N ARG A 344 -10.70 13.09 2.21
CA ARG A 344 -11.59 13.04 1.03
C ARG A 344 -11.20 14.06 -0.03
N LYS A 345 -10.94 15.32 0.36
CA LYS A 345 -10.51 16.36 -0.58
C LYS A 345 -9.17 16.01 -1.24
N GLU A 346 -8.22 15.50 -0.46
CA GLU A 346 -6.93 15.03 -0.98
C GLU A 346 -7.12 13.84 -1.94
N THR A 347 -7.99 12.87 -1.61
CA THR A 347 -8.33 11.74 -2.48
C THR A 347 -8.92 12.20 -3.82
N LEU A 348 -9.89 13.12 -3.81
CA LEU A 348 -10.48 13.69 -5.03
C LEU A 348 -9.43 14.42 -5.87
N THR A 349 -8.51 15.13 -5.22
CA THR A 349 -7.41 15.83 -5.90
C THR A 349 -6.46 14.82 -6.56
N LEU A 350 -6.08 13.75 -5.85
CA LEU A 350 -5.22 12.69 -6.37
C LEU A 350 -5.86 12.00 -7.57
N LEU A 351 -7.15 11.67 -7.49
CA LEU A 351 -7.90 11.09 -8.61
C LEU A 351 -7.93 12.03 -9.82
N TYR A 352 -8.27 13.30 -9.60
CA TYR A 352 -8.30 14.30 -10.65
C TYR A 352 -6.93 14.45 -11.35
N VAL A 353 -5.86 14.63 -10.58
CA VAL A 353 -4.52 14.87 -11.12
C VAL A 353 -3.96 13.63 -11.83
N ASN A 354 -4.13 12.44 -11.25
CA ASN A 354 -3.44 11.25 -11.74
C ASN A 354 -4.21 10.47 -12.80
N THR A 355 -5.55 10.53 -12.77
CA THR A 355 -6.38 9.61 -13.57
C THR A 355 -7.39 10.31 -14.47
N PHE A 356 -7.86 11.52 -14.13
CA PHE A 356 -8.94 12.16 -14.90
C PHE A 356 -8.51 12.59 -16.30
N GLU A 357 -7.30 13.13 -16.49
CA GLU A 357 -6.83 13.46 -17.82
C GLU A 357 -6.71 12.21 -18.72
N LYS A 358 -6.27 11.09 -18.14
CA LYS A 358 -6.21 9.81 -18.85
C LYS A 358 -7.62 9.36 -19.23
N PHE A 359 -8.56 9.37 -18.27
CA PHE A 359 -9.96 9.04 -18.51
C PHE A 359 -10.54 9.84 -19.68
N LEU A 360 -10.35 11.16 -19.71
CA LEU A 360 -10.82 12.00 -20.81
C LEU A 360 -10.23 11.60 -22.16
N ARG A 361 -8.96 11.19 -22.22
CA ARG A 361 -8.33 10.69 -23.46
C ARG A 361 -8.88 9.31 -23.86
N MET A 362 -9.27 8.49 -22.89
CA MET A 362 -9.79 7.14 -23.15
C MET A 362 -11.24 7.16 -23.62
N PHE A 363 -12.05 8.05 -23.07
CA PHE A 363 -13.49 8.07 -23.26
C PHE A 363 -13.98 9.40 -23.89
N GLU A 364 -13.12 10.07 -24.67
CA GLU A 364 -13.48 11.36 -25.30
C GLU A 364 -14.71 11.20 -26.21
N SER A 365 -14.84 10.05 -26.87
CA SER A 365 -15.97 9.72 -27.74
C SER A 365 -17.29 9.54 -27.01
N GLU A 366 -17.26 9.03 -25.77
CA GLU A 366 -18.44 8.74 -24.95
C GLU A 366 -18.93 9.96 -24.17
N ILE A 367 -18.05 10.95 -23.97
CA ILE A 367 -18.33 12.18 -23.20
C ILE A 367 -18.90 13.30 -24.09
N ARG A 368 -18.68 13.24 -25.41
CA ARG A 368 -19.26 14.19 -26.39
C ARG A 368 -20.62 13.72 -26.86
#